data_AF-A0A2A5WXP8-F1
#
_entry.id   AF-A0A2A5WXP8-F1
#
_cell.length_a   1.000
_cell.length_b   1.000
_cell.length_c   1.000
_cell.angle_alpha   90.00
_cell.angle_beta   90.00
_cell.angle_gamma   90.00
#
_symmetry.space_group_name_H-M   'P 1'
#
loop_
_entity.id
_entity.type
_entity.pdbx_description
1 polymer ?
#
loop_
_entity_poly.entity_id
_entity_poly.type
_entity_poly.pdbx_seq_one_letter_code
_entity_poly.pdbx_strand_id
1 'polypeptide(L)' 'MAECRTGIFYTKDPKGVVVMRDGARLFRYETIDELIEAHLAGSEAIEREREKIIAAQYLPNNSGI' A
#
# COMPACT_ATOMS: atom_id res chain seq x y z
N MET A 1 10.15 27.28 5.50
CA MET A 1 9.03 26.34 5.34
C MET A 1 9.59 24.94 5.52
N ALA A 2 9.01 24.12 6.40
CA ALA A 2 9.47 22.72 6.53
C ALA A 2 9.14 21.98 5.23
N GLU A 3 10.12 21.32 4.61
CA GLU A 3 9.88 20.53 3.40
C GLU A 3 8.82 19.46 3.69
N CYS A 4 7.73 19.46 2.92
CA CYS A 4 6.73 18.39 2.94
C CYS A 4 7.35 17.14 2.33
N ARG A 5 7.89 16.26 3.18
CA ARG A 5 8.52 15.01 2.75
C ARG A 5 7.44 13.96 2.44
N THR A 6 7.54 13.39 1.24
CA THR A 6 6.75 12.24 0.80
C THR A 6 7.72 11.18 0.29
N GLY A 7 7.58 9.94 0.75
CA GLY A 7 8.46 8.85 0.38
C GLY A 7 8.76 7.89 1.53
N ILE A 8 9.74 7.02 1.29
CA ILE A 8 10.21 6.00 2.24
C ILE A 8 11.62 6.39 2.68
N PHE A 9 11.84 6.47 3.98
CA PHE A 9 13.07 6.97 4.57
C PHE A 9 13.63 6.00 5.61
N TYR A 10 14.94 5.83 5.63
CA TYR A 10 15.62 5.11 6.70
C TYR A 10 15.85 6.04 7.90
N THR A 11 15.53 5.57 9.10
CA THR A 11 15.84 6.24 10.37
C THR A 11 16.96 5.51 11.09
N LYS A 12 17.87 6.25 11.72
CA LYS A 12 19.03 5.70 12.45
C LYS A 12 18.75 5.47 13.94
N ASP A 13 17.87 6.25 14.55
CA ASP A 13 17.57 6.17 15.99
C ASP A 13 16.08 6.48 16.31
N PRO A 14 15.28 5.49 16.76
CA PRO A 14 15.61 4.07 16.69
C PRO A 14 15.74 3.67 15.21
N LYS A 15 16.53 2.63 14.91
CA LYS A 15 16.68 2.11 13.54
C LYS A 15 15.33 1.68 12.96
N GLY A 16 15.14 1.86 11.65
CA GLY A 16 13.96 1.39 10.95
C GLY A 16 13.66 2.14 9.66
N VAL A 17 12.47 1.91 9.12
CA VAL A 17 11.98 2.51 7.88
C VAL A 17 10.69 3.26 8.15
N VAL A 18 10.55 4.46 7.60
CA VAL A 18 9.40 5.34 7.82
C VAL A 18 8.78 5.71 6.49
N VAL A 19 7.48 5.52 6.39
CA VAL A 19 6.68 6.00 5.26
C VAL A 19 6.10 7.36 5.62
N MET A 20 6.41 8.36 4.81
CA MET A 20 5.89 9.72 4.96
C MET A 20 5.04 10.13 3.76
N ARG A 21 4.02 10.93 4.04
CA ARG A 21 3.19 11.59 3.03
C ARG A 21 2.86 12.99 3.50
N ASP A 22 3.18 13.98 2.68
CA ASP A 22 2.87 15.39 2.91
C ASP A 22 3.35 15.89 4.29
N GLY A 23 4.53 15.42 4.71
CA GLY A 23 5.13 15.77 6.00
C GLY A 23 4.60 14.96 7.20
N ALA A 24 3.54 14.16 7.02
CA ALA A 24 3.02 13.26 8.06
C ALA A 24 3.68 11.89 7.99
N ARG A 25 4.02 11.32 9.16
CA ARG A 25 4.43 9.90 9.27
C ARG A 25 3.18 9.04 9.21
N LEU A 26 3.06 8.21 8.18
CA LEU A 26 1.95 7.28 8.02
C LEU A 26 2.21 5.98 8.78
N PHE A 27 3.42 5.43 8.60
CA PHE A 27 3.79 4.15 9.20
C PHE A 27 5.29 4.07 9.47
N ARG A 28 5.65 3.15 10.36
CA ARG A 28 7.03 2.79 10.66
C ARG A 28 7.14 1.27 10.68
N TYR A 29 8.21 0.77 10.07
CA TYR A 29 8.65 -0.61 10.11
C TYR A 29 10.01 -0.68 10.82
N GLU A 30 10.29 -1.76 11.53
CA GLU A 30 11.57 -1.97 12.21
C GLU A 30 12.64 -2.39 11.20
N THR A 31 12.25 -3.15 10.19
CA THR A 31 13.12 -3.68 9.13
C THR A 31 12.66 -3.31 7.73
N ILE A 32 13.54 -3.47 6.75
CA ILE A 32 13.19 -3.34 5.33
C ILE A 32 12.31 -4.52 4.89
N ASP A 33 12.56 -5.73 5.43
CA ASP A 33 11.82 -6.93 5.07
C ASP A 33 10.34 -6.80 5.46
N GLU A 34 10.03 -6.28 6.64
CA GLU A 34 8.64 -5.97 7.05
C GLU A 34 7.93 -5.01 6.08
N LEU A 35 8.63 -3.99 5.60
CA LEU A 35 8.07 -3.06 4.61
C LEU A 35 7.79 -3.78 3.28
N ILE A 36 8.71 -4.66 2.84
CA ILE A 36 8.55 -5.41 1.60
C ILE A 36 7.36 -6.37 1.71
N GLU A 37 7.24 -7.11 2.80
CA GLU A 37 6.12 -8.03 3.05
C GLU A 37 4.78 -7.28 3.05
N ALA A 38 4.71 -6.15 3.77
CA ALA A 38 3.52 -5.31 3.79
C ALA A 38 3.16 -4.76 2.40
N HIS A 39 4.17 -4.38 1.59
CA HIS A 39 3.97 -3.88 0.24
C HIS A 39 3.45 -4.96 -0.72
N LEU A 40 3.98 -6.18 -0.62
CA LEU A 40 3.54 -7.33 -1.43
C LEU A 40 2.10 -7.72 -1.08
N ALA A 41 1.80 -7.86 0.22
CA ALA A 41 0.44 -8.17 0.68
C ALA A 41 -0.58 -7.10 0.27
N GLY A 42 -0.20 -5.82 0.38
CA GLY A 42 -1.02 -4.70 -0.07
C GLY A 42 -1.28 -4.73 -1.58
N SER A 43 -0.25 -5.02 -2.38
CA SER A 43 -0.38 -5.10 -3.84
C SER A 43 -1.31 -6.24 -4.26
N GLU A 44 -1.15 -7.42 -3.65
CA GLU A 44 -2.02 -8.56 -3.91
C GLU A 44 -3.48 -8.27 -3.50
N ALA A 45 -3.70 -7.58 -2.38
CA ALA A 45 -5.03 -7.17 -1.96
C ALA A 45 -5.68 -6.18 -2.96
N ILE A 46 -4.91 -5.24 -3.51
CA ILE A 46 -5.38 -4.29 -4.52
C ILE A 46 -5.77 -5.02 -5.80
N GLU A 47 -4.96 -5.96 -6.27
CA GLU A 47 -5.27 -6.73 -7.48
C GLU A 47 -6.53 -7.59 -7.30
N ARG A 48 -6.67 -8.29 -6.16
CA ARG A 48 -7.90 -9.03 -5.85
C ARG A 48 -9.14 -8.13 -5.83
N GLU A 49 -9.02 -6.92 -5.30
CA GLU A 49 -10.14 -5.97 -5.28
C GLU A 49 -10.47 -5.46 -6.68
N ARG A 50 -9.46 -5.20 -7.51
CA ARG A 50 -9.65 -4.85 -8.93
C ARG A 50 -10.37 -5.96 -9.68
N GLU A 51 -9.95 -7.21 -9.50
CA GLU A 51 -10.60 -8.37 -10.11
C GLU A 51 -12.07 -8.50 -9.70
N LYS A 52 -12.40 -8.29 -8.42
CA LYS A 52 -13.79 -8.28 -7.95
C LYS A 52 -14.62 -7.19 -8.60
N ILE A 53 -14.08 -5.97 -8.71
CA ILE A 53 -14.78 -4.84 -9.35
C ILE A 53 -15.02 -5.15 -10.83
N ILE A 54 -14.04 -5.69 -11.55
CA ILE A 54 -14.17 -6.09 -12.95
C ILE A 54 -15.21 -7.20 -13.09
N ALA A 55 -15.14 -8.24 -12.25
CA ALA A 55 -16.10 -9.33 -12.23
C ALA A 55 -17.53 -8.82 -12.02
N ALA A 56 -17.74 -7.89 -11.09
CA ALA A 56 -19.04 -7.28 -10.82
C ALA A 56 -19.57 -6.43 -11.99
N GLN A 57 -18.69 -5.82 -12.78
CA GLN A 57 -19.07 -4.93 -13.89
C GLN A 57 -19.20 -5.66 -15.24
N TYR A 58 -18.46 -6.75 -15.45
CA TYR A 58 -18.30 -7.38 -16.77
C TYR A 58 -18.66 -8.87 -16.84
N LEU A 59 -18.90 -9.56 -15.73
CA LEU A 59 -19.54 -10.87 -15.83
C LEU A 59 -21.02 -10.63 -16.14
N PRO A 60 -21.52 -11.08 -17.31
CA PRO A 60 -22.92 -10.95 -17.61
C PRO A 60 -23.69 -11.70 -16.52
N ASN A 61 -24.63 -11.00 -15.90
CA ASN A 61 -25.73 -11.65 -15.24
C ASN A 61 -26.25 -12.66 -16.26
N ASN A 62 -26.14 -13.95 -15.95
CA ASN A 62 -26.62 -15.04 -16.78
C ASN A 62 -28.10 -14.76 -17.05
N SER A 63 -28.36 -14.06 -18.15
CA SER A 63 -29.69 -13.60 -18.53
C SER A 63 -30.29 -14.83 -19.18
N GLY A 64 -30.79 -15.72 -18.33
CA GLY A 64 -31.69 -16.76 -18.74
C GLY A 64 -32.92 -16.09 -19.34
N ILE A 65 -32.95 -16.01 -20.67
CA ILE A 65 -34.13 -16.07 -21.52
C ILE A 65 -33.71 -16.81 -22.79
#